data_AF-A0A137P484-F1
#
_entry.id   AF-A0A137P484-F1
#
_cell.length_a   1.000
_cell.length_b   1.000
_cell.length_c   1.000
_cell.angle_alpha   90.00
_cell.angle_beta   90.00
_cell.angle_gamma   90.00
#
_symmetry.space_group_name_H-M   'P 1'
#
loop_
_entity.id
_entity.type
_entity.pdbx_description
1 polymer ?
#
loop_
_entity_poly.entity_id
_entity_poly.type
_entity_poly.pdbx_seq_one_letter_code
_entity_poly.pdbx_strand_id
1 'polypeptide(L)'
;MLKFSPEVDEALVDFMKLVISEVKKEKGIDVTHHIENVAARYSRGGSTIPLSTPSSSSTTVDDASDVVSEDTFVNKSDNTSENNKVVSCEFTYSVKYKDRKTGHVFQKGDKCGKDSVPGLLYCKSHKGSKQALAPVVEVIEVKKELQGYKLLSSLEKEPDTKFTLQEYYTNPERELTHLYEKVYVDSTNTVVMENPDTSSDNKWILVCKSIINDQGKRVIKRFSETVLNELHKQRVHRHYNYIIEDNLFRQVVSDYAAYTTLSNS
;
A
#
# COMPACT_ATOMS: atom_id res chain seq x y z
N MET A 1 -26.44 -31.53 -17.64
CA MET A 1 -26.75 -30.29 -18.38
C MET A 1 -27.89 -29.60 -17.66
N LEU A 2 -27.62 -28.44 -17.06
CA LEU A 2 -28.68 -27.58 -16.54
C LEU A 2 -29.42 -27.01 -17.76
N LYS A 3 -30.71 -27.31 -17.89
CA LYS A 3 -31.58 -26.66 -18.88
C LYS A 3 -32.19 -25.44 -18.20
N PHE A 4 -31.90 -24.25 -18.72
CA PHE A 4 -32.55 -23.03 -18.28
C PHE A 4 -33.98 -22.95 -18.85
N SER A 5 -34.81 -22.08 -18.29
CA SER A 5 -36.11 -21.80 -18.90
C SER A 5 -35.89 -21.08 -20.25
N PRO A 6 -36.79 -21.24 -21.23
CA PRO A 6 -36.68 -20.57 -22.53
C PRO A 6 -36.51 -19.05 -22.43
N GLU A 7 -37.14 -18.44 -21.42
CA GLU A 7 -37.04 -17.00 -21.12
C GLU A 7 -35.61 -16.58 -20.73
N VAL A 8 -34.90 -17.43 -19.98
CA VAL A 8 -33.52 -17.16 -19.57
C VAL A 8 -32.56 -17.33 -20.75
N ASP A 9 -32.83 -18.30 -21.64
CA ASP A 9 -32.04 -18.49 -22.86
C ASP A 9 -32.20 -17.29 -23.82
N GLU A 10 -33.41 -16.75 -23.98
CA GLU A 10 -33.67 -15.56 -24.81
C GLU A 10 -32.99 -14.31 -24.24
N ALA A 11 -33.10 -14.06 -22.94
CA ALA A 11 -32.43 -12.95 -22.27
C ALA A 11 -30.90 -13.04 -22.38
N LEU A 12 -30.34 -14.25 -22.31
CA LEU A 12 -28.91 -14.48 -22.47
C LEU A 12 -28.45 -14.18 -23.90
N VAL A 13 -29.23 -14.59 -24.91
CA VAL A 13 -28.94 -14.29 -26.32
C VAL A 13 -28.92 -12.77 -26.57
N ASP A 14 -29.88 -12.04 -26.04
CA ASP A 14 -29.94 -10.58 -26.22
C ASP A 14 -28.84 -9.86 -25.46
N PHE A 15 -28.48 -10.34 -24.26
CA PHE A 15 -27.30 -9.85 -23.55
C PHE A 15 -26.01 -10.06 -24.36
N MET A 16 -25.82 -11.24 -24.97
CA MET A 16 -24.63 -11.51 -25.78
C MET A 16 -24.55 -10.62 -27.03
N LYS A 17 -25.69 -10.32 -27.68
CA LYS A 17 -25.75 -9.35 -28.79
C LYS A 17 -25.32 -7.94 -28.34
N LEU A 18 -25.76 -7.51 -27.16
CA LEU A 18 -25.37 -6.21 -26.59
C LEU A 18 -23.86 -6.14 -26.37
N VAL A 19 -23.26 -7.18 -25.78
CA VAL A 19 -21.81 -7.25 -25.56
C VAL A 19 -21.04 -7.18 -26.87
N ILE A 20 -21.46 -7.92 -27.91
CA ILE A 20 -20.85 -7.88 -29.24
C ILE A 20 -20.91 -6.46 -29.82
N SER A 21 -22.07 -5.80 -29.71
CA SER A 21 -22.27 -4.44 -30.20
C SER A 21 -21.34 -3.43 -29.52
N GLU A 22 -21.23 -3.48 -28.18
CA GLU A 22 -20.37 -2.55 -27.44
C GLU A 22 -18.88 -2.82 -27.70
N VAL A 23 -18.44 -4.07 -27.79
CA VAL A 23 -17.04 -4.39 -28.15
C VAL A 23 -16.69 -3.88 -29.55
N LYS A 24 -17.60 -4.06 -30.51
CA LYS A 24 -17.42 -3.55 -31.88
C LYS A 24 -17.37 -2.03 -31.92
N LYS A 25 -18.21 -1.35 -31.14
CA LYS A 25 -18.27 0.11 -31.03
C LYS A 25 -17.04 0.69 -30.33
N GLU A 26 -16.60 0.11 -29.23
CA GLU A 26 -15.46 0.64 -28.44
C GLU A 26 -14.10 0.29 -29.04
N LYS A 27 -13.95 -0.92 -29.58
CA LYS A 27 -12.65 -1.44 -30.00
C LYS A 27 -12.50 -1.54 -31.52
N GLY A 28 -13.60 -1.38 -32.28
CA GLY A 28 -13.61 -1.60 -33.72
C GLY A 28 -13.42 -3.08 -34.11
N ILE A 29 -13.55 -4.01 -33.16
CA ILE A 29 -13.30 -5.44 -33.34
C ILE A 29 -14.63 -6.18 -33.36
N ASP A 30 -14.87 -6.96 -34.41
CA ASP A 30 -16.05 -7.83 -34.50
C ASP A 30 -15.73 -9.21 -33.87
N VAL A 31 -16.32 -9.48 -32.71
CA VAL A 31 -16.11 -10.73 -31.95
C VAL A 31 -17.21 -11.78 -32.17
N THR A 32 -18.14 -11.53 -33.11
CA THR A 32 -19.30 -12.41 -33.36
C THR A 32 -18.87 -13.86 -33.62
N HIS A 33 -17.93 -14.06 -34.55
CA HIS A 33 -17.44 -15.38 -34.92
C HIS A 33 -16.67 -16.08 -33.77
N HIS A 34 -16.03 -15.32 -32.89
CA HIS A 34 -15.34 -15.90 -31.72
C HIS A 34 -16.33 -16.48 -30.72
N ILE A 35 -17.38 -15.72 -30.40
CA ILE A 35 -18.42 -16.14 -29.45
C ILE A 35 -19.21 -17.35 -29.98
N GLU A 36 -19.56 -17.36 -31.26
CA GLU A 36 -20.22 -18.50 -31.90
C GLU A 36 -19.36 -19.77 -31.84
N ASN A 37 -18.05 -19.64 -32.09
CA ASN A 37 -17.12 -20.76 -31.98
C ASN A 37 -16.99 -21.29 -30.55
N VAL A 38 -16.96 -20.40 -29.56
CA VAL A 38 -16.93 -20.79 -28.15
C VAL A 38 -18.23 -21.50 -27.77
N ALA A 39 -19.39 -20.94 -28.13
CA ALA A 39 -20.69 -21.57 -27.90
C ALA A 39 -20.80 -22.96 -28.56
N ALA A 40 -20.33 -23.10 -29.80
CA ALA A 40 -20.32 -24.38 -30.51
C ALA A 40 -19.43 -25.43 -29.82
N ARG A 41 -18.31 -25.03 -29.21
CA ARG A 41 -17.44 -25.94 -28.44
C ARG A 41 -18.11 -26.46 -27.18
N TYR A 42 -18.86 -25.61 -26.47
CA TYR A 42 -19.58 -26.02 -25.26
C TYR A 42 -20.82 -26.87 -25.57
N SER A 43 -21.50 -26.62 -26.69
CA SER A 43 -22.65 -27.42 -27.13
C SER A 43 -22.27 -28.83 -27.60
N ARG A 44 -21.01 -29.09 -27.99
CA ARG A 44 -20.56 -30.39 -28.50
C ARG A 44 -20.15 -31.41 -27.44
N GLY A 45 -20.31 -31.10 -26.15
CA GLY A 45 -19.96 -32.01 -25.06
C GLY A 45 -18.46 -32.00 -24.80
N GLY A 46 -18.09 -31.66 -23.55
CA GLY A 46 -16.73 -31.30 -23.15
C GLY A 46 -15.63 -32.23 -23.68
N SER A 47 -14.75 -31.66 -24.50
CA SER A 47 -13.46 -32.25 -24.81
C SER A 47 -12.39 -31.33 -24.23
N THR A 48 -11.82 -31.75 -23.11
CA THR A 48 -10.60 -31.21 -22.52
C THR A 48 -9.44 -31.47 -23.46
N ILE A 49 -8.70 -30.44 -23.88
CA ILE A 49 -7.41 -30.61 -24.54
C ILE A 49 -6.36 -29.73 -23.83
N PRO A 50 -5.14 -30.25 -23.58
CA PRO A 50 -4.13 -29.60 -22.76
C PRO A 50 -3.34 -28.55 -23.54
N LEU A 51 -3.01 -27.47 -22.83
CA LEU A 51 -2.15 -26.40 -23.32
C LEU A 51 -0.70 -26.92 -23.35
N SER A 52 -0.13 -27.11 -24.54
CA SER A 52 1.26 -27.54 -24.72
C SER A 52 2.16 -26.31 -24.81
N THR A 53 3.09 -26.16 -23.88
CA THR A 53 4.18 -25.16 -23.92
C THR A 53 5.49 -25.80 -24.41
N PRO A 54 6.29 -25.13 -25.25
CA PRO A 54 7.60 -25.61 -25.65
C PRO A 54 8.67 -25.30 -24.60
N SER A 55 9.52 -26.29 -24.36
CA SER A 55 10.68 -26.29 -23.46
C SER A 55 11.91 -25.63 -24.10
N SER A 56 12.73 -24.96 -23.28
CA SER A 56 14.07 -24.50 -23.66
C SER A 56 15.04 -24.75 -22.51
N SER A 57 16.13 -25.42 -22.86
CA SER A 57 17.16 -26.03 -22.02
C SER A 57 18.26 -25.07 -21.54
N SER A 58 18.88 -25.44 -20.43
CA SER A 58 20.02 -24.79 -19.75
C SER A 58 21.39 -25.29 -20.21
N THR A 59 22.45 -24.51 -19.90
CA THR A 59 23.86 -24.92 -19.59
C THR A 59 24.64 -23.60 -19.27
N THR A 60 25.12 -23.25 -18.07
CA THR A 60 26.13 -23.72 -17.07
C THR A 60 27.51 -23.00 -17.15
N VAL A 61 27.88 -22.43 -15.98
CA VAL A 61 29.18 -22.26 -15.26
C VAL A 61 30.43 -21.56 -15.84
N ASP A 62 31.05 -20.72 -14.99
CA ASP A 62 32.47 -20.69 -14.53
C ASP A 62 32.62 -19.47 -13.58
N ASP A 63 32.81 -19.58 -12.25
CA ASP A 63 33.99 -19.89 -11.40
C ASP A 63 35.16 -18.86 -11.43
N ALA A 64 35.52 -18.31 -10.25
CA ALA A 64 36.87 -17.91 -9.79
C ALA A 64 36.87 -16.97 -8.55
N SER A 65 37.22 -17.56 -7.39
CA SER A 65 38.33 -17.22 -6.47
C SER A 65 38.48 -15.85 -5.75
N ASP A 66 38.55 -15.96 -4.41
CA ASP A 66 39.50 -15.39 -3.42
C ASP A 66 40.03 -13.94 -3.50
N VAL A 67 40.05 -13.25 -2.34
CA VAL A 67 41.28 -12.85 -1.61
C VAL A 67 40.95 -12.10 -0.30
N VAL A 68 41.75 -12.42 0.70
CA VAL A 68 41.84 -12.07 2.14
C VAL A 68 42.23 -10.60 2.38
N SER A 69 41.80 -9.98 3.51
CA SER A 69 42.69 -9.37 4.55
C SER A 69 41.97 -8.47 5.57
N GLU A 70 42.42 -8.63 6.81
CA GLU A 70 42.15 -7.89 8.04
C GLU A 70 42.51 -6.39 7.92
N ASP A 71 41.83 -5.49 8.64
CA ASP A 71 42.45 -4.86 9.81
C ASP A 71 41.51 -3.98 10.66
N THR A 72 41.96 -3.86 11.90
CA THR A 72 41.39 -3.27 13.12
C THR A 72 41.37 -1.74 13.09
N PHE A 73 40.42 -1.06 13.77
CA PHE A 73 40.72 -0.05 14.80
C PHE A 73 39.49 0.55 15.50
N VAL A 74 39.63 0.68 16.81
CA VAL A 74 38.75 1.32 17.79
C VAL A 74 38.77 2.84 17.62
N ASN A 75 37.62 3.52 17.76
CA ASN A 75 37.60 4.81 18.44
C ASN A 75 36.29 5.07 19.18
N LYS A 76 36.45 5.25 20.49
CA LYS A 76 35.47 5.65 21.49
C LYS A 76 35.73 7.13 21.73
N SER A 77 34.75 7.99 21.50
CA SER A 77 34.83 9.40 21.91
C SER A 77 33.53 9.83 22.55
N ASP A 78 33.63 10.06 23.86
CA ASP A 78 32.73 10.87 24.65
C ASP A 78 32.54 12.26 24.01
N ASN A 79 31.33 12.81 24.06
CA ASN A 79 31.19 14.26 24.00
C ASN A 79 30.06 14.76 24.90
N THR A 80 30.52 15.48 25.92
CA THR A 80 29.85 16.17 27.01
C THR A 80 29.15 17.46 26.56
N SER A 81 27.98 17.71 27.16
CA SER A 81 27.58 19.00 27.76
C SER A 81 27.62 20.28 26.89
N GLU A 82 26.71 20.39 25.94
CA GLU A 82 26.17 21.69 25.47
C GLU A 82 24.64 21.54 25.38
N ASN A 83 23.86 22.33 26.14
CA ASN A 83 22.45 22.73 25.85
C ASN A 83 21.65 23.23 27.07
N ASN A 84 22.21 24.12 27.91
CA ASN A 84 21.41 24.84 28.92
C ASN A 84 21.28 26.33 28.59
N LYS A 85 20.96 26.66 27.33
CA LYS A 85 20.55 28.02 26.97
C LYS A 85 19.10 28.21 27.38
N VAL A 86 18.87 29.09 28.35
CA VAL A 86 17.51 29.50 28.74
C VAL A 86 16.92 30.32 27.60
N VAL A 87 15.83 29.83 27.00
CA VAL A 87 15.11 30.50 25.91
C VAL A 87 13.83 31.14 26.47
N SER A 88 13.29 32.18 25.83
CA SER A 88 11.98 32.75 26.19
C SER A 88 10.85 31.75 25.89
N CYS A 89 9.81 31.71 26.73
CA CYS A 89 8.64 30.87 26.54
C CYS A 89 7.91 31.16 25.21
N GLU A 90 7.67 30.14 24.39
CA GLU A 90 7.04 30.29 23.07
C GLU A 90 5.50 30.36 23.10
N PHE A 91 4.89 30.30 24.29
CA PHE A 91 3.43 30.33 24.42
C PHE A 91 2.85 31.64 23.88
N THR A 92 1.81 31.53 23.05
CA THR A 92 1.13 32.67 22.43
C THR A 92 -0.32 32.74 22.90
N TYR A 93 -0.78 33.90 23.37
CA TYR A 93 -2.15 34.04 23.88
C TYR A 93 -3.16 34.00 22.72
N SER A 94 -4.11 33.06 22.74
CA SER A 94 -5.16 32.94 21.71
C SER A 94 -6.33 33.91 21.92
N VAL A 95 -6.44 34.47 23.12
CA VAL A 95 -7.46 35.44 23.55
C VAL A 95 -6.83 36.46 24.48
N LYS A 96 -7.48 37.62 24.64
CA LYS A 96 -7.05 38.64 25.61
C LYS A 96 -6.98 38.06 27.03
N TYR A 97 -5.85 38.23 27.69
CA TYR A 97 -5.58 37.67 29.01
C TYR A 97 -5.01 38.74 29.95
N LYS A 98 -5.56 38.85 31.17
CA LYS A 98 -5.05 39.76 32.20
C LYS A 98 -4.35 38.94 33.29
N ASP A 99 -3.06 39.16 33.48
CA ASP A 99 -2.32 38.55 34.58
C ASP A 99 -2.80 39.15 35.90
N ARG A 100 -3.31 38.30 36.79
CA ARG A 100 -3.86 38.73 38.08
C ARG A 100 -2.80 39.26 39.04
N LYS A 101 -1.53 38.86 38.88
CA LYS A 101 -0.44 39.26 39.79
C LYS A 101 0.19 40.59 39.38
N THR A 102 0.43 40.79 38.09
CA THR A 102 1.10 41.99 37.58
C THR A 102 0.12 43.03 37.06
N GLY A 103 -1.15 42.67 36.86
CA GLY A 103 -2.17 43.52 36.25
C GLY A 103 -1.99 43.72 34.73
N HIS A 104 -0.92 43.18 34.14
CA HIS A 104 -0.61 43.31 32.73
C HIS A 104 -1.66 42.62 31.86
N VAL A 105 -1.99 43.24 30.73
CA VAL A 105 -3.00 42.75 29.80
C VAL A 105 -2.31 42.35 28.50
N PHE A 106 -2.29 41.05 28.23
CA PHE A 106 -1.83 40.46 26.98
C PHE A 106 -2.98 40.43 25.97
N GLN A 107 -2.69 40.84 24.74
CA GLN A 107 -3.59 40.75 23.60
C GLN A 107 -3.47 39.39 22.91
N LYS A 108 -4.44 39.08 22.05
CA LYS A 108 -4.36 37.91 21.18
C LYS A 108 -3.16 38.03 20.26
N GLY A 109 -2.29 37.03 20.25
CA GLY A 109 -1.04 36.99 19.49
C GLY A 109 0.20 37.37 20.31
N ASP A 110 0.04 37.90 21.52
CA ASP A 110 1.18 38.23 22.37
C ASP A 110 1.89 36.96 22.86
N LYS A 111 3.22 37.01 22.95
CA LYS A 111 4.04 35.93 23.50
C LYS A 111 4.19 36.06 25.01
N CYS A 112 4.35 34.93 25.68
CA CYS A 112 4.65 34.89 27.10
C CYS A 112 6.06 35.45 27.37
N GLY A 113 6.16 36.53 28.14
CA GLY A 113 7.45 37.14 28.49
C GLY A 113 8.24 36.43 29.61
N LYS A 114 7.90 35.18 29.96
CA LYS A 114 8.62 34.42 30.99
C LYS A 114 9.67 33.52 30.38
N ASP A 115 10.73 33.26 31.12
CA ASP A 115 11.74 32.29 30.71
C ASP A 115 11.16 30.86 30.67
N SER A 116 11.62 30.09 29.68
CA SER A 116 11.34 28.67 29.59
C SER A 116 12.06 27.90 30.70
N VAL A 117 11.56 26.69 30.99
CA VAL A 117 12.30 25.75 31.83
C VAL A 117 13.49 25.23 31.02
N PRO A 118 14.70 25.09 31.59
CA PRO A 118 15.85 24.54 30.87
C PRO A 118 15.49 23.22 30.16
N GLY A 119 15.78 23.15 28.86
CA GLY A 119 15.44 22.01 27.99
C GLY A 119 14.00 21.93 27.50
N LEU A 120 13.13 22.91 27.82
CA LEU A 120 11.75 22.98 27.33
C LEU A 120 11.49 24.31 26.61
N LEU A 121 10.51 24.33 25.71
CA LEU A 121 10.09 25.55 24.98
C LEU A 121 9.13 26.46 25.79
N TYR A 122 8.62 25.96 26.92
CA TYR A 122 7.56 26.62 27.69
C TYR A 122 7.95 26.82 29.15
N CYS A 123 7.44 27.89 29.75
CA CYS A 123 7.62 28.17 31.17
C CYS A 123 6.76 27.24 32.05
N LYS A 124 7.01 27.25 33.37
CA LYS A 124 6.28 26.40 34.35
C LYS A 124 4.76 26.53 34.27
N SER A 125 4.25 27.71 33.89
CA SER A 125 2.80 27.97 33.79
C SER A 125 2.18 27.46 32.48
N HIS A 126 2.96 27.29 31.42
CA HIS A 126 2.47 26.96 30.08
C HIS A 126 2.91 25.59 29.56
N LYS A 127 3.76 24.86 30.30
CA LYS A 127 4.22 23.51 29.95
C LYS A 127 3.11 22.47 29.74
N GLY A 128 1.92 22.69 30.29
CA GLY A 128 0.75 21.80 30.13
C GLY A 128 -0.33 22.36 29.19
N SER A 129 -0.05 23.47 28.49
CA SER A 129 -1.01 24.06 27.56
C SER A 129 -1.20 23.20 26.32
N LYS A 130 -2.35 23.32 25.63
CA LYS A 130 -2.57 22.64 24.35
C LYS A 130 -1.49 22.98 23.31
N GLN A 131 -0.95 24.20 23.32
CA GLN A 131 0.17 24.60 22.46
C GLN A 131 1.47 23.89 22.82
N ALA A 132 1.70 23.56 24.11
CA ALA A 132 2.85 22.79 24.53
C ALA A 132 2.72 21.29 24.22
N LEU A 133 1.48 20.79 24.16
CA LEU A 133 1.18 19.39 23.85
C LEU A 133 1.07 19.12 22.35
N ALA A 134 0.67 20.11 21.54
CA ALA A 134 0.58 19.98 20.08
C ALA A 134 1.90 19.55 19.41
N PRO A 135 3.07 20.17 19.66
CA PRO A 135 4.33 19.71 19.09
C PRO A 135 4.79 18.38 19.71
N VAL A 136 4.34 18.03 20.92
CA VAL A 136 4.60 16.71 21.50
C VAL A 136 3.77 15.63 20.80
N VAL A 137 2.54 15.92 20.35
CA VAL A 137 1.73 14.98 19.56
C VAL A 137 2.32 14.78 18.16
N GLU A 138 2.71 15.85 17.47
CA GLU A 138 3.42 15.75 16.18
C GLU A 138 4.75 15.00 16.33
N VAL A 139 5.54 15.27 17.37
CA VAL A 139 6.80 14.55 17.63
C VAL A 139 6.56 13.11 18.09
N ILE A 140 5.43 12.78 18.73
CA ILE A 140 5.06 11.39 19.08
C ILE A 140 4.59 10.63 17.84
N GLU A 141 3.83 11.24 16.93
CA GLU A 141 3.43 10.62 15.66
C GLU A 141 4.66 10.39 14.77
N VAL A 142 5.52 11.41 14.62
CA VAL A 142 6.79 11.27 13.88
C VAL A 142 7.73 10.28 14.56
N LYS A 143 7.79 10.20 15.90
CA LYS A 143 8.60 9.17 16.60
C LYS A 143 8.00 7.77 16.51
N LYS A 144 6.68 7.62 16.39
CA LYS A 144 6.04 6.31 16.17
C LYS A 144 6.25 5.83 14.75
N GLU A 145 6.18 6.72 13.75
CA GLU A 145 6.61 6.42 12.39
C GLU A 145 8.09 6.04 12.37
N LEU A 146 8.97 6.86 12.97
CA LEU A 146 10.40 6.55 13.05
C LEU A 146 10.71 5.27 13.84
N GLN A 147 9.93 4.90 14.86
CA GLN A 147 10.09 3.64 15.57
C GLN A 147 9.60 2.44 14.74
N GLY A 148 8.53 2.58 13.95
CA GLY A 148 8.11 1.57 12.98
C GLY A 148 9.21 1.32 11.94
N TYR A 149 9.76 2.40 11.37
CA TYR A 149 10.90 2.32 10.43
C TYR A 149 12.19 1.79 11.08
N LYS A 150 12.50 2.15 12.35
CA LYS A 150 13.66 1.61 13.08
C LYS A 150 13.51 0.14 13.48
N LEU A 151 12.29 -0.33 13.75
CA LEU A 151 12.04 -1.74 14.03
C LEU A 151 12.22 -2.59 12.77
N LEU A 152 11.77 -2.07 11.62
CA LEU A 152 11.94 -2.72 10.31
C LEU A 152 13.41 -2.78 9.87
N SER A 153 14.15 -1.68 9.97
CA SER A 153 15.58 -1.65 9.65
C SER A 153 16.46 -2.43 10.65
N SER A 154 15.94 -2.77 11.83
CA SER A 154 16.61 -3.69 12.77
C SER A 154 16.27 -5.17 12.52
N LEU A 155 15.16 -5.45 11.81
CA LEU A 155 14.77 -6.78 11.34
C LEU A 155 15.45 -7.16 10.01
N GLU A 156 15.97 -6.19 9.27
CA GLU A 156 16.78 -6.36 8.04
C GLU A 156 18.27 -6.64 8.33
N LYS A 157 18.66 -6.90 9.58
CA LYS A 157 19.98 -7.49 9.86
C LYS A 157 19.98 -8.96 9.44
N GLU A 158 20.28 -9.16 8.16
CA GLU A 158 20.56 -10.41 7.46
C GLU A 158 21.15 -11.51 8.37
N PRO A 159 20.39 -12.56 8.72
CA PRO A 159 21.00 -13.84 9.00
C PRO A 159 21.50 -14.43 7.68
N ASP A 160 22.81 -14.71 7.59
CA ASP A 160 23.56 -15.34 6.47
C ASP A 160 23.02 -16.71 5.96
N THR A 161 21.83 -17.11 6.38
CA THR A 161 21.12 -18.29 5.90
C THR A 161 20.15 -17.89 4.80
N LYS A 162 20.47 -18.28 3.56
CA LYS A 162 19.56 -18.27 2.39
C LYS A 162 18.23 -18.97 2.75
N PHE A 163 17.26 -18.24 3.26
CA PHE A 163 15.92 -18.76 3.49
C PHE A 163 15.19 -18.80 2.16
N THR A 164 14.66 -19.97 1.79
CA THR A 164 13.77 -20.09 0.63
C THR A 164 12.48 -19.34 0.93
N LEU A 165 12.09 -18.40 0.07
CA LEU A 165 10.86 -17.64 0.27
C LEU A 165 9.64 -18.58 0.19
N GLN A 166 8.70 -18.39 1.11
CA GLN A 166 7.42 -19.09 1.12
C GLN A 166 6.45 -18.43 0.14
N GLU A 167 5.74 -19.24 -0.64
CA GLU A 167 4.68 -18.73 -1.51
C GLU A 167 3.52 -18.17 -0.69
N TYR A 168 3.16 -16.91 -0.94
CA TYR A 168 2.05 -16.25 -0.25
C TYR A 168 0.69 -16.77 -0.73
N TYR A 169 0.53 -16.93 -2.04
CA TYR A 169 -0.62 -17.59 -2.67
C TYR A 169 -0.16 -18.94 -3.23
N THR A 170 -0.59 -20.04 -2.60
CA THR A 170 -0.16 -21.40 -2.99
C THR A 170 -0.95 -21.91 -4.21
N ASN A 171 -2.18 -21.44 -4.38
CA ASN A 171 -3.02 -21.73 -5.54
C ASN A 171 -3.68 -20.43 -6.06
N PRO A 172 -2.94 -19.60 -6.80
CA PRO A 172 -3.41 -18.30 -7.27
C PRO A 172 -4.74 -18.38 -8.04
N GLU A 173 -4.95 -19.43 -8.83
CA GLU A 173 -6.18 -19.60 -9.62
C GLU A 173 -7.45 -19.76 -8.76
N ARG A 174 -7.30 -20.22 -7.51
CA ARG A 174 -8.42 -20.38 -6.56
C ARG A 174 -8.52 -19.26 -5.55
N GLU A 175 -7.39 -18.65 -5.23
CA GLU A 175 -7.28 -17.64 -4.17
C GLU A 175 -7.46 -16.21 -4.73
N LEU A 176 -7.17 -16.01 -6.01
CA LEU A 176 -7.20 -14.72 -6.67
C LEU A 176 -8.31 -14.67 -7.71
N THR A 177 -9.07 -13.58 -7.68
CA THR A 177 -10.02 -13.22 -8.73
C THR A 177 -9.35 -12.23 -9.68
N HIS A 178 -9.27 -12.58 -10.96
CA HIS A 178 -8.74 -11.69 -11.99
C HIS A 178 -9.61 -10.45 -12.15
N LEU A 179 -8.98 -9.26 -12.21
CA LEU A 179 -9.65 -8.00 -12.51
C LEU A 179 -9.39 -7.56 -13.95
N TYR A 180 -8.12 -7.34 -14.29
CA TYR A 180 -7.65 -6.98 -15.63
C TYR A 180 -6.15 -7.21 -15.74
N GLU A 181 -5.65 -7.53 -16.94
CA GLU A 181 -4.22 -7.76 -17.20
C GLU A 181 -3.57 -8.68 -16.15
N LYS A 182 -2.58 -8.17 -15.40
CA LYS A 182 -1.87 -8.86 -14.31
C LYS A 182 -2.32 -8.39 -12.93
N VAL A 183 -3.52 -7.85 -12.82
CA VAL A 183 -4.12 -7.32 -11.60
C VAL A 183 -5.23 -8.24 -11.12
N TYR A 184 -5.17 -8.60 -9.86
CA TYR A 184 -6.08 -9.52 -9.20
C TYR A 184 -6.58 -8.96 -7.87
N VAL A 185 -7.58 -9.60 -7.30
CA VAL A 185 -8.08 -9.33 -5.95
C VAL A 185 -8.23 -10.64 -5.17
N ASP A 186 -7.74 -10.64 -3.94
CA ASP A 186 -7.89 -11.80 -3.04
C ASP A 186 -9.22 -11.79 -2.27
N SER A 187 -9.49 -12.87 -1.53
CA SER A 187 -10.70 -13.02 -0.71
C SER A 187 -10.84 -11.99 0.43
N THR A 188 -9.74 -11.34 0.82
CA THR A 188 -9.72 -10.24 1.80
C THR A 188 -9.84 -8.86 1.13
N ASN A 189 -10.13 -8.85 -0.16
CA ASN A 189 -10.16 -7.67 -1.02
C ASN A 189 -8.82 -6.92 -1.11
N THR A 190 -7.69 -7.60 -1.00
CA THR A 190 -6.39 -7.00 -1.32
C THR A 190 -6.18 -7.02 -2.83
N VAL A 191 -5.89 -5.86 -3.41
CA VAL A 191 -5.49 -5.76 -4.81
C VAL A 191 -4.03 -6.14 -4.92
N VAL A 192 -3.76 -7.12 -5.78
CA VAL A 192 -2.44 -7.70 -5.97
C VAL A 192 -2.07 -7.69 -7.44
N MET A 193 -0.79 -7.50 -7.71
CA MET A 193 -0.23 -7.55 -9.05
C MET A 193 0.84 -8.62 -9.13
N GLU A 194 0.94 -9.27 -10.27
CA GLU A 194 2.10 -10.11 -10.57
C GLU A 194 3.35 -9.23 -10.68
N ASN A 195 4.44 -9.63 -10.04
CA ASN A 195 5.71 -8.89 -10.13
C ASN A 195 6.24 -8.95 -11.57
N PRO A 196 6.43 -7.81 -12.26
CA PRO A 196 7.00 -7.82 -13.61
C PRO A 196 8.48 -8.22 -13.62
N ASP A 197 9.19 -8.09 -12.50
CA ASP A 197 10.58 -8.50 -12.38
C ASP A 197 10.71 -10.02 -12.22
N THR A 198 10.94 -10.71 -13.33
CA THR A 198 11.14 -12.16 -13.35
C THR A 198 12.46 -12.61 -12.73
N SER A 199 13.37 -11.68 -12.40
CA SER A 199 14.62 -11.98 -11.71
C SER A 199 14.50 -11.96 -10.19
N SER A 200 13.41 -11.39 -9.66
CA SER A 200 13.13 -11.36 -8.23
C SER A 200 12.48 -12.66 -7.76
N ASP A 201 12.87 -13.13 -6.58
CA ASP A 201 12.18 -14.25 -5.92
C ASP A 201 10.76 -13.86 -5.43
N ASN A 202 10.44 -12.55 -5.39
CA ASN A 202 9.10 -12.07 -5.04
C ASN A 202 8.17 -12.20 -6.24
N LYS A 203 7.08 -12.96 -6.11
CA LYS A 203 6.11 -13.18 -7.18
C LYS A 203 5.00 -12.13 -7.21
N TRP A 204 4.70 -11.52 -6.07
CA TRP A 204 3.51 -10.69 -5.89
C TRP A 204 3.82 -9.30 -5.38
N ILE A 205 3.05 -8.33 -5.82
CA ILE A 205 3.06 -6.95 -5.36
C ILE A 205 1.69 -6.65 -4.73
N LEU A 206 1.67 -6.39 -3.42
CA LEU A 206 0.47 -5.95 -2.71
C LEU A 206 0.35 -4.44 -2.82
N VAL A 207 -0.73 -3.95 -3.42
CA VAL A 207 -0.87 -2.53 -3.77
C VAL A 207 -1.80 -1.80 -2.81
N CYS A 208 -3.02 -2.30 -2.62
CA CYS A 208 -4.06 -1.57 -1.89
C CYS A 208 -5.24 -2.48 -1.48
N LYS A 209 -6.22 -1.91 -0.77
CA LYS A 209 -7.51 -2.57 -0.50
C LYS A 209 -8.56 -2.15 -1.52
N SER A 210 -9.37 -3.10 -1.93
CA SER A 210 -10.61 -2.88 -2.66
C SER A 210 -11.79 -2.96 -1.69
N ILE A 211 -12.77 -2.09 -1.85
CA ILE A 211 -14.01 -2.08 -1.05
C ILE A 211 -15.18 -1.93 -2.02
N ILE A 212 -16.29 -2.61 -1.76
CA ILE A 212 -17.53 -2.40 -2.51
C ILE A 212 -18.36 -1.39 -1.72
N ASN A 213 -18.75 -0.29 -2.35
CA ASN A 213 -19.58 0.73 -1.71
C ASN A 213 -21.06 0.31 -1.68
N ASP A 214 -21.91 1.12 -1.03
CA ASP A 214 -23.35 0.85 -0.90
C ASP A 214 -24.11 0.78 -2.24
N GLN A 215 -23.49 1.26 -3.33
CA GLN A 215 -24.03 1.21 -4.69
C GLN A 215 -23.55 -0.03 -5.48
N GLY A 216 -22.81 -0.94 -4.83
CA GLY A 216 -22.22 -2.11 -5.50
C GLY A 216 -20.99 -1.79 -6.35
N LYS A 217 -20.47 -0.55 -6.31
CA LYS A 217 -19.28 -0.15 -7.08
C LYS A 217 -18.00 -0.40 -6.30
N ARG A 218 -16.98 -0.89 -7.00
CA ARG A 218 -15.65 -1.11 -6.43
C ARG A 218 -14.93 0.23 -6.26
N VAL A 219 -14.37 0.45 -5.08
CA VAL A 219 -13.58 1.62 -4.70
C VAL A 219 -12.27 1.12 -4.14
N ILE A 220 -11.16 1.66 -4.64
CA ILE A 220 -9.84 1.31 -4.16
C ILE A 220 -9.49 2.20 -2.95
N LYS A 221 -8.72 1.69 -2.00
CA LYS A 221 -8.29 2.44 -0.82
C LYS A 221 -6.87 2.04 -0.45
N ARG A 222 -6.06 3.03 -0.13
CA ARG A 222 -4.73 2.85 0.45
C ARG A 222 -4.80 1.90 1.65
N PHE A 223 -3.76 1.10 1.87
CA PHE A 223 -3.66 0.37 3.12
C PHE A 223 -3.65 1.33 4.31
N SER A 224 -4.28 0.93 5.42
CA SER A 224 -4.06 1.66 6.67
C SER A 224 -2.68 1.30 7.23
N GLU A 225 -2.11 2.22 8.03
CA GLU A 225 -0.85 2.03 8.73
C GLU A 225 -0.80 0.70 9.50
N THR A 226 -1.90 0.33 10.15
CA THR A 226 -2.02 -0.94 10.89
C THR A 226 -1.90 -2.15 9.98
N VAL A 227 -2.50 -2.11 8.79
CA VAL A 227 -2.44 -3.20 7.81
C VAL A 227 -1.04 -3.31 7.21
N LEU A 228 -0.41 -2.18 6.86
CA LEU A 228 0.98 -2.17 6.38
C LEU A 228 1.93 -2.82 7.39
N ASN A 229 1.85 -2.40 8.65
CA ASN A 229 2.70 -2.94 9.71
C ASN A 229 2.53 -4.46 9.90
N GLU A 230 1.29 -4.96 9.85
CA GLU A 230 1.02 -6.39 9.97
C GLU A 230 1.53 -7.17 8.75
N LEU A 231 1.34 -6.66 7.53
CA LEU A 231 1.89 -7.28 6.32
C LEU A 231 3.43 -7.34 6.38
N HIS A 232 4.09 -6.23 6.71
CA HIS A 232 5.54 -6.23 6.87
C HIS A 232 6.02 -7.25 7.92
N LYS A 233 5.34 -7.33 9.05
CA LYS A 233 5.63 -8.32 10.10
C LYS A 233 5.49 -9.75 9.58
N GLN A 234 4.43 -10.05 8.85
CA GLN A 234 4.20 -11.38 8.28
C GLN A 234 5.22 -11.74 7.20
N ARG A 235 5.58 -10.78 6.34
CA ARG A 235 6.61 -10.96 5.31
C ARG A 235 7.93 -11.37 5.93
N VAL A 236 8.40 -10.65 6.96
CA VAL A 236 9.66 -10.97 7.64
C VAL A 236 9.56 -12.28 8.43
N HIS A 237 8.47 -12.49 9.17
CA HIS A 237 8.33 -13.65 10.06
C HIS A 237 8.17 -14.98 9.30
N ARG A 238 7.54 -14.96 8.12
CA ARG A 238 7.25 -16.17 7.32
C ARG A 238 8.05 -16.23 6.02
N HIS A 239 8.92 -15.26 5.77
CA HIS A 239 9.69 -15.15 4.54
C HIS A 239 8.81 -15.22 3.28
N TYR A 240 7.68 -14.50 3.28
CA TYR A 240 6.78 -14.55 2.13
C TYR A 240 7.35 -13.87 0.88
N ASN A 241 7.04 -14.43 -0.29
CA ASN A 241 7.49 -13.97 -1.60
C ASN A 241 6.65 -12.82 -2.20
N TYR A 242 6.29 -11.83 -1.38
CA TYR A 242 5.64 -10.62 -1.85
C TYR A 242 6.38 -9.37 -1.42
N ILE A 243 6.17 -8.28 -2.17
CA ILE A 243 6.52 -6.92 -1.78
C ILE A 243 5.26 -6.08 -1.59
N ILE A 244 5.38 -5.00 -0.83
CA ILE A 244 4.30 -4.05 -0.58
C ILE A 244 4.70 -2.75 -1.27
N GLU A 245 3.93 -2.31 -2.25
CA GLU A 245 4.18 -1.07 -2.99
C GLU A 245 2.98 -0.13 -2.90
N ASP A 246 2.83 0.48 -1.73
CA ASP A 246 1.75 1.42 -1.45
C ASP A 246 1.85 2.72 -2.28
N ASN A 247 3.02 3.02 -2.85
CA ASN A 247 3.21 4.15 -3.77
C ASN A 247 2.54 3.95 -5.13
N LEU A 248 2.25 2.69 -5.52
CA LEU A 248 1.48 2.40 -6.73
C LEU A 248 -0.01 2.73 -6.55
N PHE A 249 -0.46 3.00 -5.32
CA PHE A 249 -1.80 3.50 -5.06
C PHE A 249 -1.97 4.89 -5.68
N ARG A 250 -2.72 4.96 -6.78
CA ARG A 250 -3.23 6.22 -7.29
C ARG A 250 -4.44 6.62 -6.43
N GLN A 251 -4.39 7.82 -5.87
CA GLN A 251 -5.50 8.38 -5.10
C GLN A 251 -6.79 8.24 -5.92
N VAL A 252 -7.82 7.64 -5.31
CA VAL A 252 -9.07 7.36 -6.01
C VAL A 252 -9.70 8.66 -6.48
N VAL A 253 -9.57 8.89 -7.77
CA VAL A 253 -10.62 9.52 -8.55
C VAL A 253 -11.63 8.40 -8.77
N SER A 254 -12.88 8.59 -8.36
CA SER A 254 -13.96 7.64 -8.68
C SER A 254 -13.82 7.28 -10.16
N ASP A 255 -13.73 5.99 -10.51
CA ASP A 255 -13.50 5.51 -11.90
C ASP A 255 -14.50 6.05 -12.95
N TYR A 256 -15.50 6.81 -12.52
CA TYR A 256 -16.55 7.40 -13.33
C TYR A 256 -16.68 8.93 -13.24
N ALA A 257 -15.85 9.65 -12.47
CA ALA A 257 -15.98 11.11 -12.36
C ALA A 257 -15.83 11.79 -13.73
N ALA A 258 -14.92 11.28 -14.57
CA ALA A 258 -14.68 11.75 -15.94
C ALA A 258 -15.74 11.31 -16.96
N TYR A 259 -16.50 10.24 -16.70
CA TYR A 259 -17.54 9.75 -17.62
C TYR A 259 -18.86 10.51 -17.47
N THR A 260 -19.17 11.03 -16.29
CA THR A 260 -20.38 11.85 -16.06
C THR A 260 -20.38 13.17 -16.85
N THR A 261 -19.22 13.68 -17.21
CA THR A 261 -19.09 14.94 -17.97
C THR A 261 -19.27 14.76 -19.49
N LEU A 262 -19.16 13.54 -20.01
CA LEU A 262 -19.30 13.26 -21.45
C LEU A 262 -20.72 12.86 -21.87
N SER A 263 -21.62 12.58 -20.91
CA SER A 263 -23.01 12.25 -21.19
C SER A 263 -23.96 13.46 -21.14
N ASN A 264 -23.45 14.66 -20.83
CA ASN A 264 -24.22 15.90 -20.72
C ASN A 264 -23.77 17.00 -21.71
N SER A 265 -22.98 16.65 -22.72
CA SER A 265 -22.49 17.55 -23.77
C SER A 265 -22.88 17.05 -25.15
#